data_AF-A0A6L3EQ64-F1
#
_entry.id   AF-A0A6L3EQ64-F1
#
_cell.length_a   1.000
_cell.length_b   1.000
_cell.length_c   1.000
_cell.angle_alpha   90.00
_cell.angle_beta   90.00
_cell.angle_gamma   90.00
#
_symmetry.space_group_name_H-M   'P 1'
#
loop_
_entity.id
_entity.type
_entity.pdbx_description
1 polymer ?
#
loop_
_entity_poly.entity_id
_entity_poly.type
_entity_poly.pdbx_seq_one_letter_code
_entity_poly.pdbx_strand_id
1 'polypeptide(L)'
;MKATVLLPTTAGRGALIRYSAGSVLRQTIRDLELFIVGDGVDEETRIVARELCEHDSRVRFVDRPKHARRGETYRHELLTSEASGDIVCYLCDRDLMLSNHVAESLRNLESYDFSGTGIYMMQVDGSIKAATINLLGEIQGDDRMRFGQLSRNAHT
;
A
#
# COMPACT_ATOMS: atom_id res chain seq x y z
N MET A 1 13.32 -9.39 -0.67
CA MET A 1 12.38 -8.75 -1.61
C MET A 1 12.72 -7.27 -1.69
N LYS A 2 12.44 -6.56 -2.79
CA LYS A 2 12.61 -5.08 -2.82
C LYS A 2 11.55 -4.33 -2.03
N ALA A 3 10.34 -4.86 -1.94
CA ALA A 3 9.28 -4.22 -1.16
C ALA A 3 8.37 -5.24 -0.48
N THR A 4 7.95 -4.93 0.74
CA THR A 4 6.79 -5.53 1.38
C THR A 4 5.63 -4.55 1.26
N VAL A 5 4.55 -4.95 0.61
CA VAL A 5 3.32 -4.15 0.52
C VAL A 5 2.29 -4.69 1.49
N LEU A 6 1.79 -3.84 2.39
CA LEU A 6 0.68 -4.16 3.28
C LEU A 6 -0.63 -3.64 2.70
N LEU A 7 -1.62 -4.53 2.63
CA LEU A 7 -2.99 -4.23 2.24
C LEU A 7 -3.94 -4.69 3.36
N PRO A 8 -4.22 -3.82 4.35
CA PRO A 8 -5.25 -4.11 5.35
C PRO A 8 -6.64 -4.09 4.73
N THR A 9 -7.46 -5.08 5.08
CA THR A 9 -8.84 -5.19 4.58
C THR A 9 -9.78 -5.69 5.68
N THR A 10 -11.07 -5.35 5.55
CA THR A 10 -12.16 -5.77 6.45
C THR A 10 -13.28 -6.45 5.65
N ALA A 11 -14.39 -6.80 6.31
CA ALA A 11 -15.60 -7.27 5.63
C ALA A 11 -16.14 -6.27 4.58
N GLY A 12 -16.83 -6.78 3.56
CA GLY A 12 -17.44 -6.02 2.47
C GLY A 12 -16.44 -5.42 1.49
N ARG A 13 -15.31 -6.10 1.24
CA ARG A 13 -14.20 -5.57 0.42
C ARG A 13 -13.75 -6.48 -0.71
N GLY A 14 -14.29 -7.69 -0.83
CA GLY A 14 -13.91 -8.68 -1.85
C GLY A 14 -13.74 -8.09 -3.26
N ALA A 15 -14.75 -7.42 -3.79
CA ALA A 15 -14.65 -6.81 -5.13
C ALA A 15 -13.53 -5.75 -5.24
N LEU A 16 -13.28 -4.98 -4.19
CA LEU A 16 -12.32 -3.86 -4.21
C LEU A 16 -10.87 -4.33 -4.09
N ILE A 17 -10.61 -5.34 -3.26
CA ILE A 17 -9.24 -5.83 -3.05
C ILE A 17 -8.61 -6.42 -4.30
N ARG A 18 -9.40 -6.91 -5.27
CA ARG A 18 -8.88 -7.34 -6.58
C ARG A 18 -8.18 -6.21 -7.31
N TYR A 19 -8.74 -5.00 -7.24
CA TYR A 19 -8.16 -3.83 -7.89
C TYR A 19 -6.92 -3.33 -7.15
N SER A 20 -6.99 -3.21 -5.82
CA SER A 20 -5.87 -2.77 -4.99
C SER A 20 -4.69 -3.74 -5.10
N ALA A 21 -4.91 -5.04 -4.87
CA ALA A 21 -3.87 -6.06 -5.04
C ALA A 21 -3.35 -6.10 -6.49
N GLY A 22 -4.25 -6.03 -7.48
CA GLY A 22 -3.85 -5.97 -8.88
C GLY A 22 -2.94 -4.79 -9.21
N SER A 23 -3.13 -3.63 -8.58
CA SER A 23 -2.24 -2.47 -8.76
C SER A 23 -0.84 -2.69 -8.20
N VAL A 24 -0.72 -3.46 -7.12
CA VAL A 24 0.56 -3.90 -6.55
C VAL A 24 1.25 -4.92 -7.46
N LEU A 25 0.51 -5.92 -7.94
CA LEU A 25 1.09 -6.98 -8.77
C LEU A 25 1.57 -6.47 -10.14
N ARG A 26 1.04 -5.32 -10.59
CA ARG A 26 1.44 -4.60 -11.82
C ARG A 26 2.55 -3.55 -11.63
N GLN A 27 3.16 -3.45 -10.45
CA GLN A 27 4.32 -2.57 -10.26
C GLN A 27 5.46 -2.92 -11.24
N THR A 28 6.24 -1.93 -11.63
CA THR A 28 7.43 -2.13 -12.49
C THR A 28 8.51 -2.95 -11.79
N ILE A 29 8.67 -2.76 -10.47
CA ILE A 29 9.48 -3.61 -9.62
C ILE A 29 8.68 -4.88 -9.29
N ARG A 30 9.14 -6.04 -9.77
CA ARG A 30 8.43 -7.32 -9.60
C ARG A 30 8.83 -8.10 -8.36
N ASP A 31 10.06 -7.89 -7.88
CA ASP A 31 10.61 -8.48 -6.65
C ASP A 31 9.98 -7.80 -5.43
N LEU A 32 8.74 -8.19 -5.14
CA LEU A 32 7.97 -7.71 -4.00
C LEU A 32 7.12 -8.83 -3.43
N GLU A 33 6.68 -8.64 -2.20
CA GLU A 33 5.65 -9.45 -1.56
C GLU A 33 4.45 -8.58 -1.18
N LEU A 34 3.25 -9.16 -1.22
CA LEU A 34 2.01 -8.50 -0.84
C LEU A 34 1.36 -9.28 0.31
N PHE A 35 1.21 -8.62 1.45
CA PHE A 35 0.44 -9.14 2.57
C PHE A 35 -0.95 -8.51 2.59
N ILE A 36 -1.96 -9.31 2.25
CA ILE A 36 -3.37 -8.94 2.47
C ILE A 36 -3.70 -9.31 3.91
N VAL A 37 -3.99 -8.32 4.75
CA VAL A 37 -4.20 -8.51 6.19
C VAL A 37 -5.67 -8.30 6.53
N GLY A 38 -6.38 -9.41 6.76
CA GLY A 38 -7.79 -9.40 7.12
C GLY A 38 -8.00 -9.04 8.59
N ASP A 39 -8.87 -8.08 8.86
CA ASP A 39 -9.35 -7.71 10.21
C ASP A 39 -10.86 -7.99 10.31
N GLY A 40 -11.21 -9.25 10.56
CA GLY A 40 -12.60 -9.71 10.64
C GLY A 40 -13.32 -9.64 9.29
N VAL A 41 -12.75 -10.29 8.26
CA VAL A 41 -13.35 -10.31 6.91
C VAL A 41 -14.53 -11.29 6.85
N ASP A 42 -15.47 -10.98 5.97
CA ASP A 42 -16.57 -11.89 5.59
C ASP A 42 -16.09 -12.98 4.62
N GLU A 43 -16.97 -13.95 4.36
CA GLU A 43 -16.63 -15.09 3.50
C GLU A 43 -16.37 -14.67 2.05
N GLU A 44 -17.11 -13.69 1.53
CA GLU A 44 -16.89 -13.16 0.19
C GLU A 44 -15.46 -12.60 0.06
N THR A 45 -15.04 -11.74 0.98
CA THR A 45 -13.69 -11.15 0.96
C THR A 45 -12.62 -12.22 1.16
N ARG A 46 -12.87 -13.23 2.00
CA ARG A 46 -11.96 -14.37 2.24
C ARG A 46 -11.73 -15.19 0.98
N ILE A 47 -12.81 -15.53 0.26
CA ILE A 47 -12.72 -16.28 -1.01
C ILE A 47 -11.84 -15.52 -2.00
N VAL A 48 -12.10 -14.22 -2.19
CA VAL A 48 -11.31 -13.39 -3.11
C VAL A 48 -9.83 -13.33 -2.71
N ALA A 49 -9.54 -13.16 -1.43
CA ALA A 49 -8.16 -13.08 -0.95
C ALA A 49 -7.40 -14.40 -1.19
N ARG A 50 -8.07 -15.55 -1.00
CA ARG A 50 -7.49 -16.87 -1.29
C ARG A 50 -7.26 -17.08 -2.77
N GLU A 51 -8.20 -16.70 -3.63
CA GLU A 51 -8.00 -16.74 -5.07
C GLU A 51 -6.78 -15.91 -5.48
N LEU A 52 -6.59 -14.71 -4.91
CA LEU A 52 -5.41 -13.90 -5.19
C LEU A 52 -4.09 -14.60 -4.81
N CYS A 53 -4.07 -15.35 -3.69
CA CYS A 53 -2.93 -16.18 -3.31
C CYS A 53 -2.67 -17.34 -4.28
N GLU A 54 -3.73 -17.97 -4.80
CA GLU A 54 -3.61 -19.06 -5.77
C GLU A 54 -3.08 -18.57 -7.13
N HIS A 55 -3.42 -17.34 -7.52
CA HIS A 55 -3.04 -16.78 -8.82
C HIS A 55 -1.62 -16.19 -8.85
N ASP A 56 -1.09 -15.72 -7.72
CA ASP A 56 0.23 -15.09 -7.66
C ASP A 56 0.94 -15.43 -6.35
N SER A 57 2.08 -16.13 -6.45
CA SER A 57 2.86 -16.61 -5.31
C SER A 57 3.46 -15.51 -4.44
N ARG A 58 3.43 -14.25 -4.91
CA ARG A 58 3.86 -13.09 -4.12
C ARG A 58 2.80 -12.65 -3.12
N VAL A 59 1.56 -13.12 -3.25
CA VAL A 59 0.44 -12.72 -2.40
C VAL A 59 0.27 -13.70 -1.26
N ARG A 60 0.26 -13.17 -0.04
CA ARG A 60 -0.07 -13.93 1.16
C ARG A 60 -1.23 -13.28 1.89
N PHE A 61 -2.26 -14.06 2.14
CA PHE A 61 -3.43 -13.64 2.90
C PHE A 61 -3.30 -14.09 4.36
N VAL A 62 -3.42 -13.13 5.28
CA VAL A 62 -3.37 -13.36 6.72
C VAL A 62 -4.75 -13.03 7.30
N ASP A 63 -5.53 -14.07 7.55
CA ASP A 63 -6.90 -13.95 8.05
C ASP A 63 -6.92 -13.91 9.58
N ARG A 64 -7.33 -12.77 10.15
CA ARG A 64 -7.41 -12.57 11.60
C ARG A 64 -8.84 -12.21 12.02
N PRO A 65 -9.25 -12.58 13.26
CA PRO A 65 -10.54 -12.17 13.79
C PRO A 65 -10.64 -10.65 13.90
N LYS A 66 -11.86 -10.13 14.05
CA LYS A 66 -12.08 -8.69 14.19
C LYS A 66 -11.40 -8.16 15.45
N HIS A 67 -10.47 -7.25 15.28
CA HIS A 67 -9.82 -6.52 16.36
C HIS A 67 -10.73 -5.41 16.90
N ALA A 68 -10.54 -5.03 18.16
CA ALA A 68 -11.27 -3.92 18.80
C ALA A 68 -11.02 -2.54 18.13
N ARG A 69 -9.97 -2.42 17.31
CA ARG A 69 -9.61 -1.21 16.55
C ARG A 69 -9.56 -1.49 15.05
N ARG A 70 -8.43 -1.22 14.38
CA ARG A 70 -8.26 -1.39 12.93
C ARG A 70 -7.19 -2.43 12.60
N GLY A 71 -6.97 -3.40 13.48
CA GLY A 71 -5.99 -4.48 13.27
C GLY A 71 -4.54 -4.03 13.13
N GLU A 72 -4.14 -2.88 13.70
CA GLU A 72 -2.77 -2.37 13.64
C GLU A 72 -1.75 -3.38 14.17
N THR A 73 -2.08 -4.08 15.26
CA THR A 73 -1.21 -5.08 15.88
C THR A 73 -0.91 -6.24 14.93
N TYR A 74 -1.88 -6.69 14.14
CA TYR A 74 -1.67 -7.76 13.16
C TYR A 74 -0.68 -7.35 12.07
N ARG A 75 -0.75 -6.09 11.62
CA ARG A 75 0.22 -5.55 10.65
C ARG A 75 1.61 -5.43 11.26
N HIS A 76 1.69 -4.94 12.49
CA HIS A 76 2.96 -4.80 13.20
C HIS A 76 3.65 -6.14 13.38
N GLU A 77 2.92 -7.15 13.87
CA GLU A 77 3.41 -8.53 14.01
C GLU A 77 4.04 -9.00 12.70
N LEU A 78 3.28 -8.99 11.60
CA LEU A 78 3.77 -9.42 10.28
C LEU A 78 5.00 -8.67 9.80
N LEU A 79 5.06 -7.34 10.00
CA LEU A 79 6.22 -6.54 9.62
C LEU A 79 7.47 -6.93 10.41
N THR A 80 7.32 -7.26 11.68
CA THR A 80 8.45 -7.58 12.56
C THR A 80 8.91 -9.03 12.47
N SER A 81 8.02 -9.96 12.10
CA SER A 81 8.32 -11.40 12.12
C SER A 81 8.47 -12.02 10.72
N GLU A 82 7.81 -11.48 9.70
CA GLU A 82 7.69 -12.17 8.41
C GLU A 82 8.02 -11.33 7.18
N ALA A 83 8.02 -9.99 7.29
CA ALA A 83 8.38 -9.12 6.16
C ALA A 83 9.87 -9.23 5.82
N SER A 84 10.16 -9.19 4.53
CA SER A 84 11.49 -9.36 3.94
C SER A 84 11.86 -8.30 2.89
N GLY A 85 11.04 -7.26 2.77
CA GLY A 85 11.23 -6.14 1.87
C GLY A 85 12.28 -5.15 2.35
N ASP A 86 13.11 -4.65 1.42
CA ASP A 86 14.02 -3.52 1.69
C ASP A 86 13.26 -2.27 2.15
N ILE A 87 12.02 -2.09 1.64
CA ILE A 87 11.10 -1.02 2.04
C ILE A 87 9.71 -1.56 2.35
N VAL A 88 8.93 -0.79 3.12
CA VAL A 88 7.53 -1.08 3.42
C VAL A 88 6.63 -0.04 2.75
N CYS A 89 5.62 -0.50 2.00
CA CYS A 89 4.59 0.35 1.41
C CYS A 89 3.21 -0.02 1.97
N TYR A 90 2.38 0.98 2.26
CA TYR A 90 1.00 0.79 2.68
C TYR A 90 0.03 1.13 1.53
N LEU A 91 -0.94 0.24 1.28
CA LEU A 91 -2.04 0.47 0.34
C LEU A 91 -3.38 0.20 1.02
N CYS A 92 -4.30 1.16 1.01
CA CYS A 92 -5.66 0.89 1.48
C CYS A 92 -6.41 -0.02 0.49
N ASP A 93 -7.32 -0.84 1.01
CA ASP A 93 -8.22 -1.75 0.28
C ASP A 93 -9.21 -1.09 -0.71
N ARG A 94 -9.13 0.24 -0.90
CA ARG A 94 -9.94 1.03 -1.84
C ARG A 94 -9.13 1.96 -2.72
N ASP A 95 -7.81 1.90 -2.60
CA ASP A 95 -6.89 2.75 -3.35
C ASP A 95 -6.10 1.91 -4.36
N LEU A 96 -5.45 2.59 -5.30
CA LEU A 96 -4.56 2.01 -6.31
C LEU A 96 -3.17 2.64 -6.20
N MET A 97 -2.14 1.82 -6.36
CA MET A 97 -0.79 2.33 -6.62
C MET A 97 -0.61 2.61 -8.11
N LEU A 98 -0.03 3.76 -8.44
CA LEU A 98 0.52 4.00 -9.77
C LEU A 98 1.64 2.98 -10.04
N SER A 99 1.81 2.57 -11.29
CA SER A 99 2.67 1.43 -11.66
C SER A 99 4.14 1.59 -11.29
N ASN A 100 4.63 2.82 -11.11
CA ASN A 100 6.01 3.13 -10.74
C ASN A 100 6.17 3.49 -9.25
N HIS A 101 5.13 3.36 -8.42
CA HIS A 101 5.15 3.79 -7.02
C HIS A 101 6.31 3.17 -6.23
N VAL A 102 6.52 1.84 -6.33
CA VAL A 102 7.61 1.16 -5.61
C VAL A 102 8.98 1.63 -6.08
N ALA A 103 9.16 1.86 -7.39
CA ALA A 103 10.42 2.35 -7.94
C ALA A 103 10.77 3.76 -7.44
N GLU A 104 9.78 4.65 -7.38
CA GLU A 104 9.97 6.01 -6.85
C GLU A 104 10.21 6.01 -5.34
N SER A 105 9.51 5.15 -4.59
CA SER A 105 9.74 5.00 -3.14
C SER A 105 11.14 4.47 -2.84
N LEU A 106 11.63 3.46 -3.57
CA LEU A 106 13.01 2.98 -3.43
C LEU A 106 14.03 4.10 -3.66
N ARG A 107 13.89 4.83 -4.77
CA ARG A 107 14.79 5.95 -5.10
C ARG A 107 14.80 7.01 -4.01
N ASN A 108 13.63 7.37 -3.48
CA ASN A 108 13.57 8.36 -2.40
C ASN A 108 14.21 7.80 -1.13
N LEU A 109 13.94 6.55 -0.78
CA LEU A 109 14.45 5.97 0.47
C LEU A 109 15.97 5.71 0.47
N GLU A 110 16.67 5.91 -0.65
CA GLU A 110 18.15 5.96 -0.67
C GLU A 110 18.72 7.15 0.11
N SER A 111 17.95 8.24 0.28
CA SER A 111 18.41 9.49 0.91
C SER A 111 17.50 10.00 2.03
N TYR A 112 16.38 9.33 2.26
CA TYR A 112 15.31 9.75 3.16
C TYR A 112 14.77 8.53 3.92
N ASP A 113 14.26 8.73 5.14
CA ASP A 113 13.71 7.66 5.98
C ASP A 113 12.24 7.38 5.64
N PHE A 114 11.55 8.38 5.10
CA PHE A 114 10.16 8.29 4.66
C PHE A 114 9.96 8.90 3.26
N SER A 115 9.11 8.25 2.48
CA SER A 115 8.73 8.67 1.12
C SER A 115 7.22 8.70 0.96
N GLY A 116 6.71 9.85 0.52
CA GLY A 116 5.32 10.02 0.10
C GLY A 116 5.24 10.39 -1.38
N THR A 117 4.36 9.71 -2.13
CA THR A 117 4.03 10.09 -3.51
C THR A 117 2.72 10.88 -3.55
N GLY A 118 2.46 11.60 -4.64
CA GLY A 118 1.23 12.38 -4.79
C GLY A 118 -0.02 11.50 -4.76
N ILE A 119 -1.09 12.02 -4.17
CA ILE A 119 -2.39 11.35 -4.09
C ILE A 119 -3.31 11.95 -5.16
N TYR A 120 -3.91 11.10 -5.96
CA TYR A 120 -4.88 11.49 -6.98
C TYR A 120 -6.23 10.87 -6.64
N MET A 121 -7.22 11.71 -6.40
CA MET A 121 -8.58 11.31 -6.08
C MET A 121 -9.45 11.44 -7.32
N MET A 122 -9.82 10.30 -7.89
CA MET A 122 -10.82 10.22 -8.95
C MET A 122 -12.21 10.49 -8.36
N GLN A 123 -12.93 11.44 -8.94
CA GLN A 123 -14.30 11.76 -8.57
C GLN A 123 -15.29 10.95 -9.43
N VAL A 124 -16.54 10.84 -8.98
CA VAL A 124 -17.60 10.11 -9.71
C VAL A 124 -17.92 10.75 -11.08
N ASP A 125 -17.72 12.06 -11.21
CA ASP A 125 -17.87 12.81 -12.46
C ASP A 125 -16.67 12.65 -13.43
N GLY A 126 -15.68 11.84 -13.06
CA GLY A 126 -14.45 11.61 -13.83
C GLY A 126 -13.37 12.68 -13.64
N SER A 127 -13.62 13.72 -12.85
CA SER A 127 -12.59 14.70 -12.52
C SER A 127 -11.53 14.13 -11.58
N ILE A 128 -10.30 14.65 -11.67
CA ILE A 128 -9.18 14.22 -10.82
C ILE A 128 -8.76 15.40 -9.94
N LYS A 129 -8.68 15.15 -8.63
CA LYS A 129 -8.10 16.09 -7.67
C LYS A 129 -6.75 15.57 -7.20
N ALA A 130 -5.71 16.39 -7.29
CA ALA A 130 -4.40 16.08 -6.73
C ALA A 130 -4.27 16.66 -5.32
N ALA A 131 -3.68 15.89 -4.42
CA ALA A 131 -3.32 16.33 -3.08
C ALA A 131 -1.91 15.83 -2.73
N THR A 132 -1.22 16.62 -1.91
CA THR A 132 0.00 16.21 -1.22
C THR A 132 -0.30 16.15 0.27
N ILE A 133 0.05 15.04 0.91
CA ILE A 133 0.04 14.97 2.37
C ILE A 133 1.33 15.65 2.85
N ASN A 134 1.18 16.68 3.68
CA ASN A 134 2.31 17.30 4.36
C ASN A 134 2.46 16.68 5.76
N LEU A 135 3.43 15.78 5.91
CA LEU A 135 3.72 15.11 7.19
C LEU A 135 4.72 15.88 8.07
N LEU A 136 5.19 17.07 7.66
CA LEU A 136 6.19 17.86 8.40
C LEU A 136 5.69 18.32 9.78
N GLY A 137 4.38 18.33 10.02
CA GLY A 137 3.81 18.67 11.33
C GLY A 137 3.78 17.51 12.33
N GLU A 138 3.92 16.26 11.88
CA GLU A 138 3.71 15.06 12.70
C GLU A 138 4.98 14.27 12.99
N ILE A 139 6.05 14.48 12.22
CA ILE A 139 7.34 13.81 12.43
C ILE A 139 8.32 14.84 13.03
N GLN A 140 8.71 14.60 14.29
CA GLN A 140 9.66 15.41 15.04
C GLN A 140 10.99 14.64 15.17
N GLY A 141 12.12 15.24 14.79
CA GLY A 141 13.45 14.62 14.92
C GLY A 141 14.40 14.95 13.75
N ASP A 142 15.51 14.22 13.67
CA ASP A 142 16.50 14.30 12.58
C ASP A 142 16.08 13.53 11.31
N ASP A 143 14.87 12.95 11.30
CA ASP A 143 14.33 12.14 10.20
C ASP A 143 14.22 12.95 8.91
N ARG A 144 14.75 12.39 7.82
CA ARG A 144 14.74 13.03 6.50
C ARG A 144 13.51 12.59 5.74
N MET A 145 12.70 13.54 5.29
CA MET A 145 11.51 13.26 4.46
C MET A 145 11.58 13.86 3.07
N ARG A 146 11.15 13.08 2.08
CA ARG A 146 10.89 13.58 0.71
C ARG A 146 9.43 13.41 0.35
N PHE A 147 8.83 14.53 -0.03
CA PHE A 147 7.54 14.56 -0.70
C PHE A 147 7.77 14.63 -2.21
N GLY A 148 6.97 13.88 -2.98
CA GLY A 148 6.90 14.05 -4.42
C GLY A 148 6.66 15.53 -4.76
N GLN A 149 7.71 16.21 -5.20
CA GLN A 149 7.57 17.49 -5.89
C GLN A 149 6.71 17.18 -7.10
N LEU A 150 5.51 17.77 -7.18
CA LEU A 150 4.98 18.13 -8.49
C LEU A 150 6.14 18.86 -9.16
N SER A 151 6.71 18.27 -10.21
CA SER A 151 7.72 18.97 -10.98
C SER A 151 7.10 20.31 -11.35
N ARG A 152 7.70 21.41 -10.87
CA ARG A 152 7.36 22.76 -11.34
C ARG A 152 7.84 22.95 -12.78
N ASN A 153 7.64 21.98 -13.67
CA ASN A 153 8.05 21.98 -15.06
C ASN A 153 6.96 21.28 -15.89
N ALA A 154 5.82 21.94 -16.02
CA ALA A 154 4.85 21.65 -17.08
C ALA A 154 4.15 22.94 -17.53
N HIS A 155 4.92 24.02 -17.72
CA HIS A 155 4.52 25.19 -18.52
C HIS A 155 5.76 25.75 -19.22
N THR A 156 6.04 25.20 -20.40
CA THR A 156 6.61 25.91 -21.56
C THR A 156 5.76 25.54 -22.75
#